data_AF-A0A165PVR9-F1
#
_entry.id   AF-A0A165PVR9-F1
#
_cell.length_a   1.000
_cell.length_b   1.000
_cell.length_c   1.000
_cell.angle_alpha   90.00
_cell.angle_beta   90.00
_cell.angle_gamma   90.00
#
_symmetry.space_group_name_H-M   'P 1'
#
loop_
_entity.id
_entity.type
_entity.pdbx_description
1 polymer ?
#
loop_
_entity_poly.entity_id
_entity_poly.type
_entity_poly.pdbx_seq_one_letter_code
_entity_poly.pdbx_strand_id
1 'polypeptide(L)'
;MPTLLDLPSEIRDLILELCLLACRAAPIDVASAERTRLAPLSDSCREFRSWSYGPANVRYENTSYTSNALPLLLLNRQLHTETQAAIARLRAAKQLVYKLDVMLVKECELWVTWLCVPAVAQLATVEVSVRTFGTAEWPKDRHVWTTFSHGDGSPPQILWCFYVLIEHFLRFGPLPQATLERGLGIGKLVLDFRTPTEGPFPPEGTIMRQWVRDRRQDPHGGPLRETVLPAAWLSDFLRGSLRGLLNMNYHTAAYGGILHGGIDEIVLLVDGAERENNKIDVAAYLKRLAFTDPRRTFGHVYPHEKRLERFWLWKKEAVEKRRQLGLLVYDDTPVDPQ
;
A
#
# COMPACT_ATOMS: atom_id res chain seq x y z
N MET A 1 -14.35 43.45 13.88
CA MET A 1 -13.25 42.48 13.98
C MET A 1 -13.11 41.83 12.63
N PRO A 2 -11.91 41.80 12.02
CA PRO A 2 -11.71 41.14 10.74
C PRO A 2 -11.86 39.62 10.92
N THR A 3 -12.54 38.99 9.97
CA THR A 3 -12.79 37.55 9.88
C THR A 3 -12.10 36.97 8.64
N LEU A 4 -12.01 35.63 8.54
CA LEU A 4 -11.45 34.97 7.36
C LEU A 4 -12.17 35.38 6.05
N LEU A 5 -13.48 35.62 6.12
CA LEU A 5 -14.30 35.99 4.96
C LEU A 5 -14.06 37.43 4.50
N ASP A 6 -13.47 38.28 5.35
CA ASP A 6 -13.12 39.66 5.00
C ASP A 6 -11.81 39.74 4.20
N LEU A 7 -11.05 38.65 4.09
CA LEU A 7 -9.85 38.57 3.25
C LEU A 7 -10.23 38.55 1.76
N PRO A 8 -9.37 39.03 0.84
CA PRO A 8 -9.53 38.82 -0.58
C PRO A 8 -9.62 37.34 -0.96
N SER A 9 -10.35 37.02 -2.02
CA SER A 9 -10.56 35.64 -2.49
C SER A 9 -9.25 34.90 -2.77
N GLU A 10 -8.26 35.60 -3.32
CA GLU A 10 -6.95 35.06 -3.66
C GLU A 10 -6.21 34.56 -2.41
N ILE A 11 -6.34 35.30 -1.30
CA ILE A 11 -5.72 34.93 -0.03
C ILE A 11 -6.47 33.76 0.61
N ARG A 12 -7.80 33.75 0.54
CA ARG A 12 -8.59 32.61 1.01
C ARG A 12 -8.27 31.33 0.24
N ASP A 13 -8.14 31.42 -1.09
CA ASP A 13 -7.75 30.30 -1.94
C ASP A 13 -6.40 29.70 -1.51
N LEU A 14 -5.39 30.55 -1.26
CA LEU A 14 -4.09 30.09 -0.76
C LEU A 14 -4.19 29.41 0.61
N ILE A 15 -4.97 29.99 1.53
CA ILE A 15 -5.19 29.41 2.86
C ILE A 15 -5.87 28.03 2.73
N LEU A 16 -6.90 27.92 1.89
CA LEU A 16 -7.62 26.66 1.66
C LEU A 16 -6.70 25.59 1.07
N GLU A 17 -5.88 25.92 0.08
CA GLU A 17 -4.90 24.99 -0.49
C GLU A 17 -3.87 24.53 0.55
N LEU A 18 -3.36 25.45 1.39
CA LEU A 18 -2.48 25.11 2.51
C LEU A 18 -3.16 24.20 3.53
N CYS A 19 -4.41 24.47 3.90
CA CYS A 19 -5.17 23.63 4.83
C CYS A 19 -5.42 22.22 4.25
N LEU A 20 -5.75 22.13 2.95
CA LEU A 20 -5.96 20.86 2.26
C LEU A 20 -4.69 20.02 2.20
N LEU A 21 -3.52 20.64 1.98
CA LEU A 21 -2.23 19.96 1.87
C LEU A 21 -1.47 19.85 3.20
N ALA A 22 -2.03 20.37 4.28
CA ALA A 22 -1.41 20.32 5.60
C ALA A 22 -1.15 18.88 6.02
N CYS A 23 0.08 18.62 6.44
CA CYS A 23 0.53 17.32 6.91
C CYS A 23 0.76 17.39 8.42
N ARG A 24 0.26 16.40 9.17
CA ARG A 24 0.68 16.23 10.56
C ARG A 24 2.06 15.57 10.65
N ALA A 25 2.73 15.75 11.78
CA ALA A 25 3.97 15.06 12.07
C ALA A 25 3.75 13.54 12.14
N ALA A 26 4.72 12.77 11.63
CA ALA A 26 4.75 11.33 11.81
C ALA A 26 5.06 10.96 13.27
N PRO A 27 4.59 9.81 13.77
CA PRO A 27 4.98 9.31 15.09
C PRO A 27 6.49 9.18 15.19
N ILE A 28 7.07 9.62 16.31
CA ILE A 28 8.52 9.63 16.49
C ILE A 28 9.03 8.20 16.72
N ASP A 29 8.30 7.44 17.54
CA ASP A 29 8.69 6.11 18.01
C ASP A 29 7.48 5.19 18.22
N VAL A 30 7.75 3.94 18.57
CA VAL A 30 6.73 2.92 18.85
C VAL A 30 5.88 3.32 20.07
N ALA A 31 6.49 3.85 21.13
CA ALA A 31 5.79 4.16 22.38
C ALA A 31 4.74 5.28 22.21
N SER A 32 5.02 6.29 21.40
CA SER A 32 4.09 7.37 21.06
C SER A 32 2.97 6.88 20.15
N ALA A 33 3.29 6.02 19.17
CA ALA A 33 2.31 5.44 18.26
C ALA A 33 1.33 4.50 18.98
N GLU A 34 1.83 3.63 19.87
CA GLU A 34 1.06 2.54 20.48
C GLU A 34 -0.19 3.02 21.23
N ARG A 35 -0.08 4.13 21.96
CA ARG A 35 -1.16 4.72 22.78
C ARG A 35 -2.44 5.02 21.99
N THR A 36 -2.32 5.16 20.67
CA THR A 36 -3.40 5.58 19.79
C THR A 36 -3.84 4.48 18.85
N ARG A 37 -3.36 3.23 18.98
CA ARG A 37 -3.69 2.16 18.03
C ARG A 37 -4.96 1.40 18.39
N LEU A 38 -5.72 1.06 17.36
CA LEU A 38 -6.81 0.10 17.45
C LEU A 38 -6.25 -1.33 17.50
N ALA A 39 -7.08 -2.22 18.04
CA ALA A 39 -6.90 -3.64 17.81
C ALA A 39 -6.95 -3.93 16.30
N PRO A 40 -6.27 -5.01 15.84
CA PRO A 40 -6.29 -5.41 14.43
C PRO A 40 -7.72 -5.60 13.89
N LEU A 41 -7.91 -5.37 12.59
CA LEU A 41 -9.21 -5.38 11.92
C LEU A 41 -9.79 -6.82 11.86
N SER A 42 -10.40 -7.32 12.94
CA SER A 42 -10.89 -8.71 12.95
C SER A 42 -12.24 -8.91 12.26
N ASP A 43 -13.13 -7.91 12.26
CA ASP A 43 -14.51 -8.09 11.76
C ASP A 43 -14.80 -7.46 10.39
N SER A 44 -14.15 -6.35 10.01
CA SER A 44 -14.38 -5.71 8.70
C SER A 44 -13.61 -6.35 7.53
N CYS A 45 -12.63 -7.22 7.81
CA CYS A 45 -11.77 -7.84 6.80
C CYS A 45 -12.21 -9.25 6.37
N ARG A 46 -13.40 -9.74 6.77
CA ARG A 46 -13.87 -11.10 6.39
C ARG A 46 -13.98 -11.31 4.89
N GLU A 47 -14.10 -10.24 4.11
CA GLU A 47 -14.21 -10.28 2.65
C GLU A 47 -12.87 -10.04 1.94
N PHE A 48 -11.77 -9.82 2.66
CA PHE A 48 -10.48 -9.56 2.04
C PHE A 48 -9.87 -10.84 1.49
N ARG A 49 -9.17 -10.72 0.36
CA ARG A 49 -8.42 -11.85 -0.21
C ARG A 49 -7.11 -12.10 0.53
N SER A 50 -6.71 -11.18 1.39
CA SER A 50 -5.54 -11.36 2.25
C SER A 50 -5.70 -12.54 3.21
N TRP A 51 -4.63 -13.32 3.38
CA TRP A 51 -4.57 -14.30 4.46
C TRP A 51 -4.70 -13.62 5.83
N SER A 52 -5.26 -14.34 6.82
CA SER A 52 -5.65 -13.80 8.13
C SER A 52 -4.51 -13.13 8.91
N TYR A 53 -3.25 -13.47 8.62
CA TYR A 53 -2.10 -12.79 9.19
C TYR A 53 -2.05 -11.30 8.84
N GLY A 54 -2.48 -10.91 7.64
CA GLY A 54 -2.50 -9.51 7.23
C GLY A 54 -3.39 -8.66 8.15
N PRO A 55 -4.71 -8.91 8.20
CA PRO A 55 -5.63 -8.14 9.04
C PRO A 55 -5.30 -8.23 10.53
N ALA A 56 -4.73 -9.34 10.99
CA ALA A 56 -4.33 -9.55 12.38
C ALA A 56 -3.06 -8.77 12.81
N ASN A 57 -2.24 -8.31 11.86
CA ASN A 57 -0.97 -7.63 12.16
C ASN A 57 -0.86 -6.24 11.53
N VAL A 58 -1.97 -5.69 11.04
CA VAL A 58 -2.07 -4.30 10.60
C VAL A 58 -2.86 -3.50 11.63
N ARG A 59 -2.25 -2.43 12.16
CA ARG A 59 -2.85 -1.57 13.18
C ARG A 59 -3.07 -0.16 12.64
N TYR A 60 -4.32 0.30 12.68
CA TYR A 60 -4.68 1.69 12.37
C TYR A 60 -4.75 2.53 13.64
N GLU A 61 -4.70 3.84 13.48
CA GLU A 61 -4.98 4.78 14.57
C GLU A 61 -6.46 4.75 14.98
N ASN A 62 -6.72 4.96 16.28
CA ASN A 62 -8.03 4.97 16.93
C ASN A 62 -8.82 6.24 16.62
N THR A 63 -8.13 7.35 16.41
CA THR A 63 -8.76 8.54 15.84
C THR A 63 -9.01 8.28 14.36
N SER A 64 -10.26 8.06 13.98
CA SER A 64 -10.70 8.04 12.59
C SER A 64 -10.24 9.32 11.91
N TYR A 65 -9.13 9.23 11.16
CA TYR A 65 -8.57 10.38 10.45
C TYR A 65 -9.62 10.92 9.49
N THR A 66 -10.05 12.16 9.70
CA THR A 66 -10.96 12.86 8.80
C THR A 66 -10.15 13.55 7.72
N SER A 67 -10.63 13.53 6.48
CA SER A 67 -9.95 14.27 5.40
C SER A 67 -9.87 15.75 5.73
N ASN A 68 -8.78 16.40 5.35
CA ASN A 68 -8.52 17.83 5.59
C ASN A 68 -9.65 18.72 5.04
N ALA A 69 -10.28 18.32 3.93
CA ALA A 69 -11.41 19.02 3.35
C ALA A 69 -12.69 19.00 4.20
N LEU A 70 -12.91 17.97 5.04
CA LEU A 70 -14.21 17.75 5.67
C LEU A 70 -14.62 18.92 6.57
N PRO A 71 -13.79 19.42 7.51
CA PRO A 71 -14.14 20.59 8.30
C PRO A 71 -14.40 21.85 7.46
N LEU A 72 -13.63 22.05 6.38
CA LEU A 72 -13.77 23.21 5.48
C LEU A 72 -15.08 23.19 4.71
N LEU A 73 -15.47 22.01 4.22
CA LEU A 73 -16.71 21.77 3.49
C LEU A 73 -17.97 21.90 4.37
N LEU A 74 -17.83 21.76 5.69
CA LEU A 74 -18.93 21.80 6.65
C LEU A 74 -19.08 23.17 7.36
N LEU A 75 -18.12 24.09 7.21
CA LEU A 75 -18.12 25.34 7.98
C LEU A 75 -19.21 26.32 7.52
N ASN A 76 -19.26 26.66 6.23
CA ASN A 76 -20.29 27.51 5.62
C ASN A 76 -20.34 27.33 4.09
N ARG A 77 -21.37 27.88 3.43
CA ARG A 77 -21.61 27.74 1.98
C ARG A 77 -20.53 28.36 1.09
N GLN A 78 -19.94 29.48 1.53
CA GLN A 78 -18.89 30.15 0.77
C GLN A 78 -17.61 29.32 0.77
N LEU A 79 -17.12 28.94 1.95
CA LEU A 79 -15.95 28.07 2.10
C LEU A 79 -16.18 26.70 1.49
N HIS A 80 -17.41 26.18 1.52
CA HIS A 80 -17.75 24.95 0.81
C HIS A 80 -17.44 25.06 -0.69
N THR A 81 -17.97 26.10 -1.34
CA THR A 81 -17.76 26.35 -2.78
C THR A 81 -16.29 26.60 -3.10
N GLU A 82 -15.63 27.46 -2.32
CA GLU A 82 -14.20 27.77 -2.51
C GLU A 82 -13.31 26.53 -2.30
N THR A 83 -13.61 25.69 -1.31
CA THR A 83 -12.90 24.43 -1.05
C THR A 83 -13.10 23.43 -2.19
N GLN A 84 -14.32 23.30 -2.70
CA GLN A 84 -14.58 22.43 -3.86
C GLN A 84 -13.80 22.89 -5.10
N ALA A 85 -13.74 24.20 -5.34
CA ALA A 85 -12.93 24.78 -6.41
C ALA A 85 -11.43 24.49 -6.21
N ALA A 86 -10.90 24.68 -5.00
CA ALA A 86 -9.51 24.36 -4.67
C ALA A 86 -9.19 22.86 -4.88
N ILE A 87 -10.06 21.95 -4.43
CA ILE A 87 -9.91 20.50 -4.66
C ILE A 87 -9.86 20.19 -6.15
N ALA A 88 -10.73 20.81 -6.96
CA ALA A 88 -10.77 20.59 -8.40
C ALA A 88 -9.47 21.06 -9.08
N ARG A 89 -8.95 22.24 -8.71
CA ARG A 89 -7.66 22.76 -9.20
C ARG A 89 -6.49 21.84 -8.84
N LEU A 90 -6.38 21.46 -7.56
CA LEU A 90 -5.32 20.57 -7.08
C LEU A 90 -5.38 19.20 -7.76
N ARG A 91 -6.58 18.67 -8.03
CA ARG A 91 -6.77 17.42 -8.77
C ARG A 91 -6.29 17.56 -10.22
N ALA A 92 -6.69 18.62 -10.92
CA ALA A 92 -6.27 18.87 -12.30
C ALA A 92 -4.74 19.03 -12.41
N ALA A 93 -4.12 19.67 -11.41
CA ALA A 93 -2.67 19.83 -11.32
C ALA A 93 -1.93 18.58 -10.79
N LYS A 94 -2.63 17.49 -10.45
CA LYS A 94 -2.08 16.28 -9.83
C LYS A 94 -1.32 16.53 -8.51
N GLN A 95 -1.71 17.57 -7.77
CA GLN A 95 -1.12 17.98 -6.49
C GLN A 95 -1.88 17.44 -5.28
N LEU A 96 -2.99 16.74 -5.51
CA LEU A 96 -3.77 16.09 -4.46
C LEU A 96 -3.08 14.79 -4.01
N VAL A 97 -2.06 14.96 -3.17
CA VAL A 97 -1.17 13.90 -2.69
C VAL A 97 -1.59 13.46 -1.29
N TYR A 98 -1.81 12.16 -1.14
CA TYR A 98 -2.06 11.52 0.14
C TYR A 98 -0.72 11.13 0.74
N LYS A 99 -0.54 11.37 2.03
CA LYS A 99 0.69 10.99 2.73
C LYS A 99 0.39 10.01 3.84
N LEU A 100 1.10 8.88 3.83
CA LEU A 100 0.96 7.79 4.77
C LEU A 100 2.32 7.47 5.38
N ASP A 101 2.36 7.31 6.69
CA ASP A 101 3.51 6.72 7.39
C ASP A 101 3.15 5.30 7.81
N VAL A 102 4.05 4.37 7.53
CA VAL A 102 3.93 2.95 7.87
C VAL A 102 5.15 2.55 8.67
N MET A 103 4.93 2.21 9.94
CA MET A 103 5.96 1.66 10.81
C MET A 103 5.91 0.13 10.74
N LEU A 104 7.00 -0.50 10.31
CA LEU A 104 7.22 -1.94 10.45
C LEU A 104 7.80 -2.21 11.85
N VAL A 105 6.94 -2.63 12.78
CA VAL A 105 7.29 -2.81 14.19
C VAL A 105 7.67 -4.26 14.43
N LYS A 106 8.86 -4.48 15.03
CA LYS A 106 9.43 -5.79 15.37
C LYS A 106 9.37 -6.79 14.20
N GLU A 107 9.46 -6.29 12.98
CA GLU A 107 9.43 -7.08 11.74
C GLU A 107 8.16 -7.95 11.56
N CYS A 108 7.09 -7.68 12.31
CA CYS A 108 5.89 -8.51 12.31
C CYS A 108 4.60 -7.73 12.08
N GLU A 109 4.54 -6.47 12.49
CA GLU A 109 3.34 -5.66 12.40
C GLU A 109 3.55 -4.41 11.55
N LEU A 110 2.51 -3.98 10.85
CA LEU A 110 2.47 -2.69 10.17
C LEU A 110 1.54 -1.74 10.92
N TRP A 111 2.09 -0.63 11.40
CA TRP A 111 1.31 0.41 12.07
C TRP A 111 1.17 1.62 11.15
N VAL A 112 -0.07 2.02 10.90
CA VAL A 112 -0.43 2.91 9.79
C VAL A 112 -0.91 4.25 10.32
N THR A 113 -0.36 5.34 9.79
CA THR A 113 -0.70 6.71 10.19
C THR A 113 -0.88 7.59 8.96
N TRP A 114 -2.12 8.00 8.69
CA TRP A 114 -2.38 9.01 7.65
C TRP A 114 -1.84 10.37 8.08
N LEU A 115 -0.88 10.93 7.36
CA LEU A 115 -0.31 12.25 7.66
C LEU A 115 -1.09 13.37 6.98
N CYS A 116 -1.61 13.09 5.79
CA CYS A 116 -2.40 14.03 4.98
C CYS A 116 -3.40 13.25 4.12
N VAL A 117 -4.68 13.61 4.21
CA VAL A 117 -5.73 13.15 3.27
C VAL A 117 -6.47 14.39 2.79
N PRO A 118 -6.03 15.03 1.70
CA PRO A 118 -6.56 16.33 1.31
C PRO A 118 -8.08 16.31 1.08
N ALA A 119 -8.53 15.39 0.23
CA ALA A 119 -9.93 15.09 -0.01
C ALA A 119 -10.05 13.66 -0.55
N VAL A 120 -11.15 12.97 -0.26
CA VAL A 120 -11.39 11.63 -0.81
C VAL A 120 -11.68 11.74 -2.31
N ALA A 121 -10.74 11.34 -3.15
CA ALA A 121 -10.83 11.35 -4.61
C ALA A 121 -10.83 9.92 -5.18
N GLN A 122 -11.46 9.75 -6.34
CA GLN A 122 -11.50 8.47 -7.07
C GLN A 122 -10.13 8.04 -7.60
N LEU A 123 -9.25 9.00 -7.91
CA LEU A 123 -7.87 8.77 -8.35
C LEU A 123 -6.93 9.62 -7.51
N ALA A 124 -5.96 8.98 -6.86
CA ALA A 124 -5.02 9.65 -5.95
C ALA A 124 -3.56 9.33 -6.26
N THR A 125 -2.67 10.25 -5.90
CA THR A 125 -1.25 9.94 -5.67
C THR A 125 -1.07 9.64 -4.19
N VAL A 126 -0.46 8.50 -3.87
CA VAL A 126 -0.24 8.07 -2.49
C VAL A 126 1.25 7.95 -2.24
N GLU A 127 1.79 8.78 -1.36
CA GLU A 127 3.16 8.72 -0.87
C GLU A 127 3.20 8.02 0.48
N VAL A 128 3.94 6.93 0.55
CA VAL A 128 4.06 6.09 1.74
C VAL A 128 5.52 6.13 2.21
N SER A 129 5.75 6.59 3.43
CA SER A 129 7.04 6.41 4.11
C SER A 129 7.00 5.13 4.93
N VAL A 130 7.91 4.20 4.66
CA VAL A 130 8.03 2.93 5.38
C VAL A 130 9.27 2.97 6.26
N ARG A 131 9.09 2.86 7.56
CA ARG A 131 10.16 2.94 8.57
C ARG A 131 10.17 1.66 9.39
N THR A 132 11.34 1.11 9.69
CA THR A 132 11.44 -0.13 10.47
C THR A 132 11.87 0.16 11.91
N PHE A 133 11.21 -0.46 12.88
CA PHE A 133 11.43 -0.24 14.31
C PHE A 133 11.65 -1.56 15.04
N GLY A 134 12.84 -1.70 15.62
CA GLY A 134 13.25 -2.89 16.37
C GLY A 134 13.42 -4.13 15.48
N THR A 135 13.79 -5.21 16.13
CA THR A 135 13.94 -6.55 15.53
C THR A 135 12.90 -7.48 16.11
N ALA A 136 12.55 -8.54 15.37
CA ALA A 136 11.60 -9.52 15.87
C ALA A 136 12.04 -10.14 17.21
N GLU A 137 11.15 -10.00 18.20
CA GLU A 137 11.29 -10.60 19.52
C GLU A 137 10.58 -11.97 19.50
N TRP A 138 11.37 -13.03 19.45
CA TRP A 138 10.84 -14.39 19.41
C TRP A 138 10.91 -15.06 20.79
N PRO A 139 9.79 -15.63 21.30
CA PRO A 139 9.82 -16.48 22.48
C PRO A 139 10.80 -17.64 22.28
N LYS A 140 11.58 -17.96 23.32
CA LYS A 140 12.60 -19.04 23.27
C LYS A 140 12.01 -20.43 23.02
N ASP A 141 10.71 -20.62 23.24
CA ASP A 141 10.07 -21.95 23.30
C ASP A 141 9.24 -22.29 22.05
N ARG A 142 9.34 -21.52 20.96
CA ARG A 142 8.63 -21.81 19.70
C ARG A 142 9.59 -21.88 18.52
N HIS A 143 9.38 -22.86 17.65
CA HIS A 143 9.95 -22.85 16.29
C HIS A 143 9.35 -21.68 15.53
N VAL A 144 9.99 -20.51 15.60
CA VAL A 144 9.45 -19.31 14.98
C VAL A 144 9.97 -19.15 13.56
N TRP A 145 9.03 -19.09 12.62
CA TRP A 145 9.28 -18.71 11.25
C TRP A 145 9.47 -17.20 11.19
N THR A 146 10.58 -16.74 10.61
CA THR A 146 10.70 -15.32 10.23
C THR A 146 9.49 -14.94 9.37
N THR A 147 8.92 -13.75 9.57
CA THR A 147 7.76 -13.28 8.77
C THR A 147 8.09 -13.10 7.28
N PHE A 148 9.39 -13.08 6.95
CA PHE A 148 9.96 -13.03 5.61
C PHE A 148 10.23 -14.42 5.00
N SER A 149 10.08 -15.50 5.77
CA SER A 149 10.26 -16.86 5.30
C SER A 149 9.08 -17.30 4.42
N HIS A 150 9.39 -18.04 3.36
CA HIS A 150 8.40 -18.69 2.51
C HIS A 150 7.99 -20.05 3.11
N GLY A 151 6.70 -20.38 3.02
CA GLY A 151 6.18 -21.73 3.30
C GLY A 151 6.13 -22.59 2.03
N ASP A 152 5.26 -23.61 2.03
CA ASP A 152 5.05 -24.56 0.92
C ASP A 152 4.24 -23.94 -0.24
N GLY A 153 4.75 -22.84 -0.80
CA GLY A 153 4.16 -22.14 -1.96
C GLY A 153 3.33 -20.89 -1.61
N SER A 154 3.18 -20.55 -0.33
CA SER A 154 2.55 -19.29 0.10
C SER A 154 3.56 -18.14 0.17
N PRO A 155 3.15 -16.89 -0.15
CA PRO A 155 3.96 -15.71 0.10
C PRO A 155 4.31 -15.57 1.59
N PRO A 156 5.48 -15.01 1.94
CA PRO A 156 5.83 -14.68 3.31
C PRO A 156 4.75 -13.90 4.06
N GLN A 157 4.64 -14.13 5.37
CA GLN A 157 3.57 -13.61 6.21
C GLN A 157 3.43 -12.08 6.13
N ILE A 158 4.56 -11.37 6.16
CA ILE A 158 4.58 -9.92 6.14
C ILE A 158 3.98 -9.31 4.86
N LEU A 159 4.06 -10.02 3.73
CA LEU A 159 3.46 -9.55 2.47
C LEU A 159 1.95 -9.42 2.55
N TRP A 160 1.30 -10.26 3.35
CA TRP A 160 -0.14 -10.15 3.58
C TRP A 160 -0.51 -8.86 4.30
N CYS A 161 0.37 -8.33 5.15
CA CYS A 161 0.15 -7.04 5.80
C CYS A 161 0.18 -5.90 4.77
N PHE A 162 1.21 -5.86 3.91
CA PHE A 162 1.29 -4.86 2.83
C PHE A 162 0.14 -4.98 1.83
N TYR A 163 -0.24 -6.21 1.49
CA TYR A 163 -1.36 -6.47 0.59
C TYR A 163 -2.70 -5.97 1.17
N VAL A 164 -2.95 -6.17 2.46
CA VAL A 164 -4.13 -5.63 3.16
C VAL A 164 -4.19 -4.12 3.07
N LEU A 165 -3.07 -3.41 3.22
CA LEU A 165 -3.07 -1.94 3.13
C LEU A 165 -3.51 -1.47 1.75
N ILE A 166 -2.99 -2.11 0.70
CA ILE A 166 -3.35 -1.80 -0.68
C ILE A 166 -4.80 -2.18 -0.95
N GLU A 167 -5.22 -3.38 -0.58
CA GLU A 167 -6.60 -3.86 -0.78
C GLU A 167 -7.60 -2.96 -0.04
N HIS A 168 -7.31 -2.61 1.21
CA HIS A 168 -8.13 -1.71 2.02
C HIS A 168 -8.26 -0.34 1.36
N PHE A 169 -7.16 0.26 0.91
CA PHE A 169 -7.21 1.57 0.27
C PHE A 169 -8.02 1.53 -1.04
N LEU A 170 -7.81 0.52 -1.88
CA LEU A 170 -8.53 0.40 -3.15
C LEU A 170 -10.03 0.12 -2.96
N ARG A 171 -10.42 -0.59 -1.89
CA ARG A 171 -11.84 -0.87 -1.61
C ARG A 171 -12.53 0.26 -0.86
N PHE A 172 -11.94 0.72 0.24
CA PHE A 172 -12.57 1.62 1.21
C PHE A 172 -11.92 3.01 1.30
N GLY A 173 -10.70 3.14 0.79
CA GLY A 173 -9.93 4.37 0.86
C GLY A 173 -9.16 4.53 2.18
N PRO A 174 -8.83 5.78 2.57
CA PRO A 174 -7.99 6.05 3.72
C PRO A 174 -8.70 5.87 5.07
N LEU A 175 -10.02 5.63 5.07
CA LEU A 175 -10.82 5.61 6.30
C LEU A 175 -10.83 4.20 6.92
N PRO A 176 -10.26 3.99 8.11
CA PRO A 176 -10.05 2.66 8.69
C PRO A 176 -11.34 1.89 9.06
N GLN A 177 -12.45 2.61 9.24
CA GLN A 177 -13.76 2.06 9.62
C GLN A 177 -14.80 2.24 8.51
N ALA A 178 -14.38 2.52 7.27
CA ALA A 178 -15.32 2.63 6.17
C ALA A 178 -15.96 1.27 5.88
N THR A 179 -17.29 1.22 5.96
CA THR A 179 -18.10 0.04 5.66
C THR A 179 -18.60 0.02 4.22
N LEU A 180 -18.56 1.17 3.54
CA LEU A 180 -19.00 1.31 2.15
C LEU A 180 -17.80 1.22 1.21
N GLU A 181 -17.84 0.26 0.30
CA GLU A 181 -16.88 0.19 -0.81
C GLU A 181 -17.02 1.41 -1.72
N ARG A 182 -15.89 2.06 -2.00
CA ARG A 182 -15.80 3.23 -2.87
C ARG A 182 -15.13 2.90 -4.20
N GLY A 183 -14.36 1.81 -4.26
CA GLY A 183 -13.65 1.40 -5.47
C GLY A 183 -12.70 2.48 -5.98
N LEU A 184 -11.75 2.89 -5.15
CA LEU A 184 -10.78 3.93 -5.50
C LEU A 184 -9.65 3.38 -6.37
N GLY A 185 -9.04 4.27 -7.16
CA GLY A 185 -7.83 4.04 -7.93
C GLY A 185 -6.65 4.85 -7.40
N ILE A 186 -5.45 4.34 -7.65
CA ILE A 186 -4.17 5.01 -7.35
C ILE A 186 -3.47 5.26 -8.69
N GLY A 187 -3.31 6.53 -9.05
CA GLY A 187 -2.54 6.92 -10.23
C GLY A 187 -1.04 6.68 -10.02
N LYS A 188 -0.54 6.98 -8.82
CA LYS A 188 0.86 6.76 -8.48
C LYS A 188 0.99 6.39 -7.01
N LEU A 189 1.55 5.21 -6.76
CA LEU A 189 1.90 4.71 -5.43
C LEU A 189 3.41 4.84 -5.24
N VAL A 190 3.85 5.75 -4.39
CA VAL A 190 5.26 5.91 -4.03
C VAL A 190 5.49 5.24 -2.68
N LEU A 191 6.38 4.25 -2.63
CA LEU A 191 6.80 3.55 -1.42
C LEU A 191 8.25 3.91 -1.12
N ASP A 192 8.47 4.75 -0.13
CA ASP A 192 9.79 5.23 0.27
C ASP A 192 10.26 4.55 1.56
N PHE A 193 11.25 3.67 1.43
CA PHE A 193 11.80 2.91 2.52
C PHE A 193 12.93 3.68 3.19
N ARG A 194 12.77 4.00 4.46
CA ARG A 194 13.74 4.78 5.25
C ARG A 194 14.68 3.87 6.01
N THR A 195 15.97 4.09 5.85
CA THR A 195 17.02 3.38 6.58
C THR A 195 16.93 3.73 8.07
N PRO A 196 16.94 2.73 8.98
CA PRO A 196 17.03 2.99 10.42
C PRO A 196 18.23 3.87 10.76
N THR A 197 18.04 4.79 11.71
CA THR A 197 19.14 5.62 12.20
C THR A 197 20.03 4.88 13.20
N GLU A 198 19.50 3.86 13.85
CA GLU A 198 20.15 3.15 14.96
C GLU A 198 19.98 1.63 14.84
N GLY A 199 20.86 0.90 15.53
CA GLY A 199 20.84 -0.55 15.68
C GLY A 199 22.09 -1.20 15.10
N PRO A 200 22.42 -2.44 15.50
CA PRO A 200 23.47 -3.16 14.82
C PRO A 200 22.99 -3.48 13.40
N PHE A 201 23.73 -3.07 12.39
CA PHE A 201 23.43 -3.40 11.00
C PHE A 201 24.00 -4.78 10.66
N PRO A 202 23.40 -5.49 9.69
CA PRO A 202 24.00 -6.71 9.15
C PRO A 202 25.43 -6.43 8.65
N PRO A 203 26.38 -7.36 8.84
CA PRO A 203 27.74 -7.23 8.31
C PRO A 203 27.75 -6.94 6.80
N GLU A 204 28.75 -6.20 6.35
CA GLU A 204 28.93 -5.90 4.93
C GLU A 204 29.01 -7.19 4.10
N GLY A 205 28.41 -7.17 2.89
CA GLY A 205 28.31 -8.33 2.01
C GLY A 205 27.19 -9.32 2.36
N THR A 206 26.55 -9.19 3.53
CA THR A 206 25.34 -9.97 3.83
C THR A 206 24.23 -9.60 2.84
N ILE A 207 23.49 -10.60 2.37
CA ILE A 207 22.29 -10.39 1.54
C ILE A 207 21.05 -10.83 2.29
N MET A 208 19.88 -10.24 1.97
CA MET A 208 18.62 -10.55 2.65
C MET A 208 18.31 -12.04 2.69
N ARG A 209 18.55 -12.78 1.61
CA ARG A 209 18.29 -14.23 1.55
C ARG A 209 19.11 -15.00 2.59
N GLN A 210 20.37 -14.60 2.79
CA GLN A 210 21.22 -15.17 3.82
C GLN A 210 20.70 -14.79 5.20
N TRP A 211 20.37 -13.51 5.42
CA TRP A 211 19.82 -13.04 6.68
C TRP A 211 18.53 -13.78 7.09
N VAL A 212 17.58 -13.98 6.17
CA VAL A 212 16.35 -14.73 6.41
C VAL A 212 16.66 -16.20 6.72
N ARG A 213 17.56 -16.83 5.97
CA ARG A 213 17.93 -18.24 6.16
C ARG A 213 18.62 -18.45 7.50
N ASP A 214 19.59 -17.62 7.84
CA ASP A 214 20.41 -17.78 9.03
C ASP A 214 19.55 -17.56 10.28
N ARG A 215 18.65 -16.56 10.30
CA ARG A 215 17.68 -16.36 11.39
C ARG A 215 16.60 -17.45 11.49
N ARG A 216 16.35 -18.19 10.39
CA ARG A 216 15.48 -19.37 10.41
C ARG A 216 16.19 -20.60 10.98
N GLN A 217 17.48 -20.76 10.69
CA GLN A 217 18.28 -21.91 11.12
C GLN A 217 18.74 -21.76 12.57
N ASP A 218 19.09 -20.55 12.98
CA ASP A 218 19.44 -20.21 14.36
C ASP A 218 18.50 -19.12 14.90
N PRO A 219 17.29 -19.49 15.34
CA PRO A 219 16.32 -18.53 15.89
C PRO A 219 16.70 -18.04 17.29
N HIS A 220 17.66 -18.69 17.97
CA HIS A 220 17.98 -18.45 19.37
C HIS A 220 19.39 -17.89 19.61
N GLY A 221 20.29 -17.99 18.65
CA GLY A 221 21.63 -17.40 18.64
C GLY A 221 21.98 -16.87 17.24
N GLY A 222 23.14 -16.24 17.09
CA GLY A 222 23.68 -15.86 15.78
C GLY A 222 23.84 -14.35 15.57
N PRO A 223 24.89 -13.94 14.83
CA PRO A 223 25.30 -12.54 14.71
C PRO A 223 24.28 -11.66 13.97
N LEU A 224 23.36 -12.27 13.21
CA LEU A 224 22.35 -11.55 12.43
C LEU A 224 21.02 -11.37 13.17
N ARG A 225 20.83 -12.01 14.33
CA ARG A 225 19.53 -12.06 15.01
C ARG A 225 19.04 -10.68 15.46
N GLU A 226 19.95 -9.90 16.01
CA GLU A 226 19.71 -8.58 16.58
C GLU A 226 19.88 -7.46 15.54
N THR A 227 20.22 -7.83 14.30
CA THR A 227 20.47 -6.84 13.26
C THR A 227 19.20 -6.26 12.69
N VAL A 228 19.19 -4.94 12.47
CA VAL A 228 18.05 -4.24 11.89
C VAL A 228 17.89 -4.55 10.41
N LEU A 229 16.65 -4.65 9.93
CA LEU A 229 16.35 -4.85 8.52
C LEU A 229 16.76 -3.61 7.70
N PRO A 230 17.70 -3.73 6.74
CA PRO A 230 18.05 -2.63 5.86
C PRO A 230 16.87 -2.23 4.96
N ALA A 231 16.64 -0.93 4.78
CA ALA A 231 15.55 -0.40 3.96
C ALA A 231 15.62 -0.88 2.51
N ALA A 232 16.83 -0.93 1.95
CA ALA A 232 17.07 -1.44 0.60
C ALA A 232 16.61 -2.90 0.43
N TRP A 233 16.79 -3.74 1.45
CA TRP A 233 16.35 -5.14 1.40
C TRP A 233 14.83 -5.25 1.40
N LEU A 234 14.15 -4.46 2.25
CA LEU A 234 12.69 -4.43 2.28
C LEU A 234 12.10 -3.93 0.95
N SER A 235 12.71 -2.89 0.37
CA SER A 235 12.35 -2.37 -0.95
C SER A 235 12.50 -3.44 -2.04
N ASP A 236 13.66 -4.11 -2.10
CA ASP A 236 13.94 -5.17 -3.08
C ASP A 236 13.01 -6.37 -2.92
N PHE A 237 12.73 -6.76 -1.67
CA PHE A 237 11.78 -7.81 -1.33
C PHE A 237 10.37 -7.49 -1.83
N LEU A 238 9.82 -6.34 -1.46
CA LEU A 238 8.47 -5.94 -1.88
C LEU A 238 8.37 -5.76 -3.38
N ARG A 239 9.41 -5.22 -4.03
CA ARG A 239 9.47 -5.14 -5.49
C ARG A 239 9.33 -6.52 -6.13
N GLY A 240 10.10 -7.51 -5.66
CA GLY A 240 10.02 -8.88 -6.15
C GLY A 240 8.61 -9.47 -5.99
N SER A 241 8.01 -9.26 -4.81
CA SER A 241 6.66 -9.75 -4.49
C SER A 241 5.58 -9.08 -5.32
N LEU A 242 5.61 -7.76 -5.50
CA LEU A 242 4.66 -7.02 -6.33
C LEU A 242 4.72 -7.48 -7.79
N ARG A 243 5.93 -7.66 -8.34
CA ARG A 243 6.09 -8.23 -9.69
C ARG A 243 5.54 -9.66 -9.79
N GLY A 244 5.75 -10.47 -8.75
CA GLY A 244 5.17 -11.80 -8.64
C GLY A 244 3.65 -11.78 -8.70
N LEU A 245 3.00 -10.88 -7.94
CA LEU A 245 1.55 -10.68 -7.97
C LEU A 245 1.05 -10.24 -9.35
N LEU A 246 1.73 -9.27 -9.96
CA LEU A 246 1.35 -8.74 -11.27
C LEU A 246 1.49 -9.75 -12.41
N ASN A 247 2.35 -10.76 -12.27
CA ASN A 247 2.48 -11.84 -13.24
C ASN A 247 1.25 -12.76 -13.31
N MET A 248 0.33 -12.73 -12.33
CA MET A 248 -0.93 -13.48 -12.34
C MET A 248 -0.75 -14.97 -12.70
N ASN A 249 0.28 -15.60 -12.16
CA ASN A 249 0.55 -17.03 -12.40
C ASN A 249 -0.42 -17.93 -11.60
N TYR A 250 -0.23 -19.24 -11.70
CA TYR A 250 -1.03 -20.26 -11.02
C TYR A 250 -1.29 -19.94 -9.53
N HIS A 251 -0.27 -19.49 -8.78
CA HIS A 251 -0.37 -19.22 -7.35
C HIS A 251 -0.81 -17.79 -7.01
N THR A 252 -0.60 -16.82 -7.90
CA THR A 252 -0.74 -15.39 -7.60
C THR A 252 -1.99 -14.74 -8.19
N ALA A 253 -2.62 -15.37 -9.18
CA ALA A 253 -3.79 -14.84 -9.87
C ALA A 253 -4.99 -14.56 -8.94
N ALA A 254 -5.10 -15.26 -7.80
CA ALA A 254 -6.15 -15.01 -6.82
C ALA A 254 -6.01 -13.62 -6.16
N TYR A 255 -4.81 -13.06 -6.12
CA TYR A 255 -4.48 -11.87 -5.32
C TYR A 255 -4.09 -10.68 -6.19
N GLY A 256 -3.31 -10.91 -7.26
CA GLY A 256 -2.80 -9.83 -8.11
C GLY A 256 -3.86 -9.03 -8.87
N GLY A 257 -5.09 -9.56 -8.99
CA GLY A 257 -6.15 -8.96 -9.79
C GLY A 257 -6.55 -7.55 -9.36
N ILE A 258 -6.51 -7.27 -8.05
CA ILE A 258 -6.89 -5.95 -7.52
C ILE A 258 -5.88 -4.85 -7.91
N LEU A 259 -4.59 -5.21 -8.04
CA LEU A 259 -3.54 -4.27 -8.42
C LEU A 259 -3.74 -3.79 -9.87
N HIS A 260 -4.00 -4.73 -10.78
CA HIS A 260 -4.25 -4.43 -12.19
C HIS A 260 -5.44 -3.50 -12.40
N GLY A 261 -6.52 -3.69 -11.65
CA GLY A 261 -7.72 -2.86 -11.79
C GLY A 261 -7.66 -1.52 -11.06
N GLY A 262 -6.67 -1.30 -10.17
CA GLY A 262 -6.71 -0.20 -9.21
C GLY A 262 -5.46 0.68 -9.14
N ILE A 263 -4.36 0.32 -9.80
CA ILE A 263 -3.09 1.06 -9.71
C ILE A 263 -2.50 1.28 -11.10
N ASP A 264 -2.00 2.49 -11.37
CA ASP A 264 -1.27 2.81 -12.61
C ASP A 264 0.24 2.56 -12.47
N GLU A 265 0.90 3.27 -11.56
CA GLU A 265 2.34 3.20 -11.35
C GLU A 265 2.66 2.93 -9.88
N ILE A 266 3.64 2.05 -9.64
CA ILE A 266 4.27 1.88 -8.32
C ILE A 266 5.73 2.30 -8.43
N VAL A 267 6.19 3.18 -7.56
CA VAL A 267 7.57 3.65 -7.48
C VAL A 267 8.13 3.29 -6.12
N LEU A 268 9.25 2.58 -6.08
CA LEU A 268 9.94 2.25 -4.83
C LEU A 268 11.17 3.14 -4.65
N LEU A 269 11.30 3.82 -3.51
CA LEU A 269 12.44 4.68 -3.18
C LEU A 269 13.17 4.12 -1.96
N VAL A 270 14.44 4.44 -1.83
CA VAL A 270 15.19 4.20 -0.59
C VAL A 270 15.78 5.54 -0.17
N ASP A 271 15.42 5.98 1.03
CA ASP A 271 15.83 7.29 1.57
C ASP A 271 15.51 8.47 0.63
N GLY A 272 14.38 8.40 -0.06
CA GLY A 272 13.94 9.41 -1.04
C GLY A 272 14.64 9.34 -2.40
N ALA A 273 15.60 8.44 -2.60
CA ALA A 273 16.31 8.28 -3.87
C ALA A 273 15.68 7.19 -4.76
N GLU A 274 15.61 7.47 -6.07
CA GLU A 274 15.26 6.45 -7.07
C GLU A 274 16.42 5.46 -7.25
N ARG A 275 16.07 4.18 -7.42
CA ARG A 275 17.02 3.09 -7.73
C ARG A 275 16.73 2.54 -9.12
N GLU A 276 17.70 1.85 -9.71
CA GLU A 276 17.48 1.18 -10.99
C GLU A 276 16.31 0.17 -10.90
N ASN A 277 15.45 0.16 -11.92
CA ASN A 277 14.31 -0.75 -12.02
C ASN A 277 13.34 -0.68 -10.82
N ASN A 278 13.14 0.50 -10.25
CA ASN A 278 12.26 0.74 -9.11
C ASN A 278 10.83 1.18 -9.47
N LYS A 279 10.58 1.49 -10.75
CA LYS A 279 9.25 1.80 -11.28
C LYS A 279 8.59 0.54 -11.82
N ILE A 280 7.30 0.40 -11.56
CA ILE A 280 6.45 -0.69 -12.02
C ILE A 280 5.26 -0.05 -12.71
N ASP A 281 5.24 -0.13 -14.04
CA ASP A 281 4.09 0.21 -14.86
C ASP A 281 3.10 -0.96 -14.84
N VAL A 282 2.00 -0.80 -14.10
CA VAL A 282 0.99 -1.85 -13.94
C VAL A 282 0.23 -2.08 -15.25
N ALA A 283 -0.03 -1.03 -16.05
CA ALA A 283 -0.67 -1.16 -17.35
C ALA A 283 0.16 -2.02 -18.32
N ALA A 284 1.49 -1.87 -18.29
CA ALA A 284 2.40 -2.67 -19.11
C ALA A 284 2.45 -4.13 -18.65
N TYR A 285 2.30 -4.40 -17.34
CA TYR A 285 2.08 -5.76 -16.86
C TYR A 285 0.76 -6.33 -17.39
N LEU A 286 -0.35 -5.61 -17.26
CA LEU A 286 -1.66 -6.05 -17.75
C LEU A 286 -1.63 -6.38 -19.25
N LYS A 287 -1.03 -5.51 -20.06
CA LYS A 287 -0.84 -5.72 -21.49
C LYS A 287 -0.16 -7.05 -21.80
N ARG A 288 0.96 -7.35 -21.13
CA ARG A 288 1.77 -8.56 -21.37
C ARG A 288 1.09 -9.88 -20.98
N LEU A 289 0.05 -9.85 -20.15
CA LEU A 289 -0.63 -11.07 -19.73
C LEU A 289 -1.44 -11.66 -20.90
N ALA A 290 -0.96 -12.74 -21.51
CA ALA A 290 -1.67 -13.45 -22.57
C ALA A 290 -1.49 -14.95 -22.39
N PHE A 291 -2.19 -15.53 -21.40
CA PHE A 291 -2.08 -16.96 -21.12
C PHE A 291 -2.84 -17.78 -22.17
N THR A 292 -2.17 -18.81 -22.68
CA THR A 292 -2.74 -19.82 -23.59
C THR A 292 -2.79 -21.21 -22.97
N ASP A 293 -2.22 -21.40 -21.78
CA ASP A 293 -2.21 -22.67 -21.03
C ASP A 293 -2.95 -22.50 -19.69
N PRO A 294 -4.05 -23.24 -19.44
CA PRO A 294 -4.80 -23.18 -18.20
C PRO A 294 -4.00 -23.61 -16.96
N ARG A 295 -2.86 -24.28 -17.11
CA ARG A 295 -1.99 -24.68 -15.99
C ARG A 295 -1.16 -23.52 -15.45
N ARG A 296 -1.03 -22.42 -16.20
CA ARG A 296 -0.12 -21.31 -15.88
C ARG A 296 -0.75 -20.17 -15.10
N THR A 297 -2.08 -20.12 -14.99
CA THR A 297 -2.80 -19.00 -14.35
C THR A 297 -4.03 -19.50 -13.57
N PHE A 298 -4.62 -18.63 -12.75
CA PHE A 298 -5.88 -18.87 -12.05
C PHE A 298 -5.96 -20.26 -11.38
N GLY A 299 -4.89 -20.69 -10.68
CA GLY A 299 -4.81 -22.03 -10.09
C GLY A 299 -5.93 -22.35 -9.08
N HIS A 300 -6.51 -21.32 -8.49
CA HIS A 300 -7.65 -21.37 -7.58
C HIS A 300 -9.00 -21.67 -8.27
N VAL A 301 -9.09 -21.61 -9.60
CA VAL A 301 -10.31 -21.93 -10.36
C VAL A 301 -10.32 -23.41 -10.72
N TYR A 302 -11.44 -24.05 -10.39
CA TYR A 302 -11.73 -25.45 -10.69
C TYR A 302 -13.11 -25.56 -11.39
N PRO A 303 -13.28 -26.46 -12.38
CA PRO A 303 -12.27 -27.34 -12.96
C PRO A 303 -11.25 -26.57 -13.82
N HIS A 304 -10.07 -27.16 -14.06
CA HIS A 304 -8.91 -26.44 -14.62
C HIS A 304 -9.15 -25.88 -16.03
N GLU A 305 -10.05 -26.49 -16.79
CA GLU A 305 -10.48 -26.10 -18.13
C GLU A 305 -11.11 -24.70 -18.15
N LYS A 306 -11.72 -24.26 -17.04
CA LYS A 306 -12.34 -22.93 -16.91
C LYS A 306 -11.34 -21.79 -16.65
N ARG A 307 -10.07 -22.11 -16.42
CA ARG A 307 -9.07 -21.11 -15.99
C ARG A 307 -8.80 -20.05 -17.06
N LEU A 308 -8.69 -20.46 -18.32
CA LEU A 308 -8.46 -19.51 -19.42
C LEU A 308 -9.66 -18.61 -19.64
N GLU A 309 -10.87 -19.18 -19.66
CA GLU A 309 -12.11 -18.42 -19.75
C GLU A 309 -12.19 -17.38 -18.61
N ARG A 310 -11.94 -17.81 -17.36
CA ARG A 310 -11.95 -16.89 -16.22
C ARG A 310 -10.85 -15.83 -16.29
N PHE A 311 -9.67 -16.18 -16.77
CA PHE A 311 -8.57 -15.24 -16.98
C PHE A 311 -8.97 -14.13 -17.98
N TRP A 312 -9.49 -14.50 -19.15
CA TRP A 312 -9.88 -13.53 -20.17
C TRP A 312 -11.07 -12.66 -19.73
N LEU A 313 -12.05 -13.26 -19.05
CA LEU A 313 -13.15 -12.51 -18.44
C LEU A 313 -12.62 -11.48 -17.41
N TRP A 314 -11.77 -11.92 -16.48
CA TRP A 314 -11.14 -11.02 -15.51
C TRP A 314 -10.34 -9.90 -16.20
N LYS A 315 -9.62 -10.22 -17.29
CA LYS A 315 -8.81 -9.23 -18.00
C LYS A 315 -9.68 -8.14 -18.63
N LYS A 316 -10.82 -8.50 -19.21
CA LYS A 316 -11.84 -7.55 -19.69
C LYS A 316 -12.37 -6.67 -18.55
N GLU A 317 -12.78 -7.28 -17.45
CA GLU A 317 -13.26 -6.58 -16.24
C GLU A 317 -12.19 -5.59 -15.72
N ALA A 318 -10.93 -5.99 -15.67
CA ALA A 318 -9.82 -5.15 -15.23
C ALA A 318 -9.58 -3.96 -16.16
N VAL A 319 -9.59 -4.17 -17.49
CA VAL A 319 -9.45 -3.09 -18.47
C VAL A 319 -10.59 -2.08 -18.35
N GLU A 320 -11.83 -2.56 -18.24
CA GLU A 320 -13.00 -1.69 -18.09
C GLU A 320 -12.95 -0.90 -16.79
N LYS A 321 -12.61 -1.55 -15.66
CA LYS A 321 -12.41 -0.87 -14.38
C LYS A 321 -11.34 0.22 -14.47
N ARG A 322 -10.22 -0.04 -15.16
CA ARG A 322 -9.16 0.97 -15.36
C ARG A 322 -9.69 2.20 -16.11
N ARG A 323 -10.45 2.00 -17.19
CA ARG A 323 -11.06 3.11 -17.95
C ARG A 323 -11.99 3.94 -17.08
N GLN A 324 -12.85 3.29 -16.29
CA GLN A 324 -13.78 3.97 -15.38
C GLN A 324 -13.07 4.82 -14.31
N LEU A 325 -11.89 4.37 -13.87
CA LEU A 325 -11.06 5.09 -12.90
C LEU A 325 -10.13 6.13 -13.53
N GLY A 326 -10.10 6.25 -14.87
CA GLY A 326 -9.16 7.11 -15.59
C GLY A 326 -7.71 6.62 -15.52
N LEU A 327 -7.49 5.33 -15.25
CA LEU A 327 -6.20 4.66 -15.23
C LEU A 327 -5.74 4.33 -16.66
N LEU A 328 -4.42 4.29 -16.89
CA LEU A 328 -3.81 4.05 -18.20
C LEU A 328 -4.18 2.66 -18.75
N VAL A 329 -4.60 2.58 -20.00
CA VAL A 329 -4.76 1.33 -20.75
C VAL A 329 -4.08 1.50 -22.10
N TYR A 330 -3.15 0.61 -22.44
CA TYR A 330 -2.53 0.60 -23.76
C TYR A 330 -3.52 0.10 -24.82
N ASP A 331 -3.58 0.75 -25.97
CA ASP A 331 -4.56 0.47 -27.04
C ASP A 331 -4.51 -0.97 -27.56
N ASP A 332 -3.31 -1.55 -27.60
CA ASP A 332 -3.06 -2.92 -28.04
C ASP A 332 -3.11 -3.96 -26.89
N THR A 333 -3.71 -3.61 -25.76
CA THR A 333 -3.93 -4.57 -24.66
C THR A 333 -4.90 -5.67 -25.11
N PRO A 334 -4.47 -6.95 -25.21
CA PRO A 334 -5.36 -8.01 -25.64
C PRO A 334 -6.37 -8.28 -24.53
N VAL A 335 -7.67 -8.28 -24.86
CA VAL A 335 -8.77 -8.58 -23.92
C VAL A 335 -9.51 -9.86 -24.27
N ASP A 336 -9.14 -10.49 -25.38
CA ASP A 336 -9.70 -11.74 -25.87
C ASP A 336 -8.58 -12.71 -26.24
N PRO A 337 -8.86 -14.03 -26.23
CA PRO A 337 -7.95 -15.02 -26.79
C PRO A 337 -7.65 -14.67 -28.26
N GLN A 338 -6.38 -14.75 -28.64
CA GLN A 338 -5.97 -14.65 -30.05
C GLN A 338 -6.06 -16.01 -30.75
#